data_AF-A0A2R7UTQ4-F1
#
_entry.id   AF-A0A2R7UTQ4-F1
#
_cell.length_a   1.000
_cell.length_b   1.000
_cell.length_c   1.000
_cell.angle_alpha   90.00
_cell.angle_beta   90.00
_cell.angle_gamma   90.00
#
_symmetry.space_group_name_H-M   'P 1'
#
loop_
_entity.id
_entity.type
_entity.pdbx_description
1 polymer ?
#
loop_
_entity_poly.entity_id
_entity_poly.type
_entity_poly.pdbx_seq_one_letter_code
_entity_poly.pdbx_strand_id
1 'polypeptide(L)'
;MCQPLQASTWQICRMELQITDVLKLPYPKLQAQVVKVSQASTTAECPEKGATITFVPETADYQSTLPRRQWPKKGQLMHINYRYLDGTCKGDGHPHQCRIEHYPIAGT
;
A
#
# COMPACT_ATOMS: atom_id res chain seq x y z
N MET A 1 -23.36 19.14 16.87
CA MET A 1 -22.65 17.91 17.28
C MET A 1 -21.30 17.93 16.60
N CYS A 2 -20.22 18.08 17.36
CA CYS A 2 -18.86 18.01 16.84
C CYS A 2 -18.62 16.61 16.28
N GLN A 3 -18.34 16.50 14.98
CA GLN A 3 -17.76 15.29 14.44
C GLN A 3 -16.39 15.12 15.13
N PRO A 4 -16.09 13.93 15.69
CA PRO A 4 -14.77 13.72 16.25
C PRO A 4 -13.77 13.99 15.13
N LEU A 5 -12.83 14.89 15.40
CA LEU A 5 -11.61 15.04 14.62
C LEU A 5 -11.00 13.63 14.63
N GLN A 6 -11.25 12.84 13.58
CA GLN A 6 -10.74 11.49 13.46
C GLN A 6 -9.23 11.65 13.40
N ALA A 7 -8.58 11.50 14.56
CA ALA A 7 -7.15 11.31 14.64
C ALA A 7 -6.85 10.15 13.69
N SER A 8 -6.28 10.53 12.56
CA SER A 8 -6.23 9.74 11.34
C SER A 8 -5.40 8.50 11.68
N THR A 9 -6.10 7.39 11.94
CA THR A 9 -5.46 6.17 12.43
C THR A 9 -5.08 5.35 11.22
N TRP A 10 -3.77 5.12 11.05
CA TRP A 10 -3.27 4.26 9.98
C TRP A 10 -3.91 2.88 10.06
N GLN A 11 -4.58 2.50 8.97
CA GLN A 11 -5.09 1.16 8.79
C GLN A 11 -3.98 0.34 8.14
N ILE A 12 -3.66 -0.83 8.70
CA ILE A 12 -2.51 -1.63 8.27
C ILE A 12 -2.98 -3.05 7.91
N CYS A 13 -2.54 -3.51 6.76
CA CYS A 13 -2.71 -4.84 6.21
C CYS A 13 -1.35 -5.47 5.96
N ARG A 14 -1.07 -6.58 6.64
CA ARG A 14 0.10 -7.40 6.33
C ARG A 14 -0.27 -8.31 5.17
N MET A 15 0.47 -8.23 4.08
CA MET A 15 0.17 -8.98 2.87
C MET A 15 1.39 -9.74 2.39
N GLU A 16 1.15 -10.98 1.94
CA GLU A 16 2.08 -11.77 1.16
C GLU A 16 1.63 -11.68 -0.29
N LEU A 17 2.51 -11.20 -1.17
CA LEU A 17 2.22 -10.94 -2.57
C LEU A 17 3.14 -11.79 -3.44
N GLN A 18 2.60 -12.32 -4.53
CA GLN A 18 3.38 -12.95 -5.59
C GLN A 18 3.48 -12.01 -6.77
N ILE A 19 4.70 -11.63 -7.16
CA ILE A 19 4.91 -10.74 -8.30
C ILE A 19 4.52 -11.45 -9.59
N THR A 20 3.53 -10.90 -10.30
CA THR A 20 3.06 -11.44 -11.57
C THR A 20 3.71 -10.73 -12.75
N ASP A 21 4.00 -9.43 -12.62
CA ASP A 21 4.70 -8.68 -13.66
C ASP A 21 5.39 -7.41 -13.14
N VAL A 22 6.28 -6.86 -13.97
CA VAL A 22 6.92 -5.55 -13.75
C VAL A 22 6.53 -4.62 -14.89
N LEU A 23 5.51 -3.79 -14.65
CA LEU A 23 5.01 -2.82 -15.61
C LEU A 23 6.01 -1.69 -15.79
N LYS A 24 6.33 -1.34 -17.04
CA LYS A 24 7.34 -0.32 -17.37
C LYS A 24 6.74 1.04 -17.75
N LEU A 25 5.47 1.07 -18.18
CA LEU A 25 4.77 2.26 -18.67
C LEU A 25 3.45 2.45 -17.92
N PRO A 26 2.98 3.70 -17.71
CA PRO A 26 3.66 4.97 -17.97
C PRO A 26 4.82 5.26 -16.99
N TYR A 27 4.81 4.62 -15.82
CA TYR A 27 5.91 4.63 -14.85
C TYR A 27 6.16 3.21 -14.34
N PRO A 28 7.39 2.85 -13.92
CA PRO A 28 7.67 1.53 -13.36
C PRO A 28 6.75 1.23 -12.17
N LYS A 29 6.07 0.08 -12.20
CA LYS A 29 5.24 -0.44 -11.11
C LYS A 29 5.36 -1.96 -11.04
N LEU A 30 5.19 -2.53 -9.86
CA LEU A 30 5.02 -3.96 -9.69
C LEU A 30 3.54 -4.30 -9.84
N GLN A 31 3.26 -5.37 -10.56
CA GLN A 31 1.98 -6.06 -10.50
C GLN A 31 2.15 -7.33 -9.69
N ALA A 32 1.27 -7.53 -8.72
CA ALA A 32 1.32 -8.70 -7.86
C ALA A 32 -0.08 -9.22 -7.53
N GLN A 33 -0.16 -10.51 -7.26
CA GLN A 33 -1.36 -11.15 -6.76
C GLN A 33 -1.26 -11.33 -5.25
N VAL A 34 -2.34 -11.04 -4.54
CA VAL A 34 -2.42 -11.22 -3.09
C VAL A 34 -2.52 -12.71 -2.77
N VAL A 35 -1.50 -13.27 -2.13
CA VAL A 35 -1.46 -14.69 -1.72
C VAL A 35 -2.05 -14.86 -0.33
N LYS A 36 -1.71 -13.94 0.59
CA LYS A 36 -2.26 -13.90 1.95
C LYS A 36 -2.47 -12.46 2.37
N VAL A 37 -3.48 -12.27 3.20
CA VAL A 37 -3.80 -10.99 3.82
C VAL A 37 -4.08 -11.22 5.30
N SER A 38 -3.59 -10.32 6.13
CA SER A 38 -3.86 -10.31 7.56
C SER A 38 -4.07 -8.86 8.00
N GLN A 39 -5.27 -8.57 8.48
CA GLN A 39 -5.60 -7.28 9.06
C GLN A 39 -4.80 -7.10 10.34
N ALA A 40 -3.92 -6.10 10.38
CA ALA A 40 -3.25 -5.69 11.60
C ALA A 40 -4.09 -4.66 12.38
N SER A 41 -4.94 -3.91 11.68
CA SER A 41 -5.93 -2.99 12.29
C SER A 41 -7.34 -3.56 12.15
N THR A 42 -8.16 -3.45 13.19
CA THR A 42 -9.50 -4.05 13.30
C THR A 42 -10.51 -3.54 12.27
N THR A 43 -10.25 -2.37 11.69
CA THR A 43 -11.12 -1.69 10.71
C THR A 43 -10.47 -1.56 9.33
N ALA A 44 -9.34 -2.24 9.08
CA ALA A 44 -8.62 -2.11 7.81
C ALA A 44 -9.34 -2.83 6.66
N GLU A 45 -9.68 -2.09 5.61
CA GLU A 45 -10.12 -2.57 4.31
C GLU A 45 -8.88 -3.08 3.54
N CYS A 46 -8.61 -4.37 3.67
CA CYS A 46 -7.49 -4.99 3.01
C CYS A 46 -7.90 -5.60 1.67
N PRO A 47 -7.01 -5.56 0.65
CA PRO A 47 -7.21 -6.30 -0.59
C PRO A 47 -7.49 -7.78 -0.34
N GLU A 48 -8.46 -8.33 -1.07
CA GLU A 48 -8.83 -9.74 -0.95
C GLU A 48 -7.73 -10.68 -1.46
N LYS A 49 -7.67 -11.89 -0.89
CA LYS A 49 -6.80 -12.95 -1.42
C LYS A 49 -7.19 -13.27 -2.86
N GLY A 50 -6.21 -13.33 -3.75
CA GLY A 50 -6.37 -13.56 -5.18
C GLY A 50 -6.52 -12.28 -6.00
N ALA A 51 -6.76 -11.13 -5.36
CA ALA A 51 -6.82 -9.84 -6.04
C ALA A 51 -5.47 -9.49 -6.67
N THR A 52 -5.51 -8.83 -7.82
CA THR A 52 -4.31 -8.29 -8.48
C THR A 52 -4.19 -6.82 -8.17
N ILE A 53 -3.04 -6.42 -7.62
CA ILE A 53 -2.73 -5.03 -7.28
C ILE A 53 -1.51 -4.55 -8.06
N THR A 54 -1.47 -3.25 -8.32
CA THR A 54 -0.32 -2.58 -8.90
C THR A 54 0.17 -1.47 -7.99
N PHE A 55 1.45 -1.52 -7.62
CA PHE A 55 2.01 -0.60 -6.64
C PHE A 55 3.49 -0.33 -6.93
N VAL A 56 4.03 0.69 -6.26
CA VAL A 56 5.48 0.95 -6.21
C VAL A 56 5.92 0.56 -4.81
N PRO A 57 6.84 -0.42 -4.66
CA PRO A 57 7.31 -0.81 -3.33
C PRO A 57 8.07 0.35 -2.69
N GLU A 58 7.90 0.52 -1.39
CA GLU A 58 8.59 1.52 -0.58
C GLU A 58 9.54 0.86 0.42
N THR A 59 10.45 1.66 0.98
CA THR A 59 11.28 1.26 2.12
C THR A 59 10.40 0.95 3.33
N ALA A 60 10.90 0.15 4.28
CA ALA A 60 10.12 -0.31 5.44
C ALA A 60 9.61 0.85 6.32
N ASP A 61 10.34 1.97 6.34
CA ASP A 61 10.00 3.22 7.02
C ASP A 61 9.07 4.14 6.20
N TYR A 62 8.61 3.69 5.02
CA TYR A 62 7.68 4.38 4.10
C TYR A 62 8.11 5.83 3.77
N GLN A 63 9.39 6.17 3.94
CA GLN A 63 9.93 7.49 3.64
C GLN A 63 10.36 7.64 2.17
N SER A 64 10.57 6.53 1.46
CA SER A 64 11.09 6.54 0.10
C SER A 64 10.65 5.33 -0.71
N THR A 65 10.55 5.50 -2.03
CA THR A 65 10.34 4.37 -2.94
C THR A 65 11.56 3.46 -2.96
N LEU A 66 11.35 2.15 -2.99
CA LEU A 66 12.43 1.17 -3.06
C LEU A 66 13.17 1.30 -4.39
N PRO A 67 14.53 1.33 -4.41
CA PRO A 67 15.29 1.41 -5.64
C PRO A 67 14.96 0.26 -6.58
N ARG A 68 14.76 0.59 -7.86
CA ARG A 68 14.31 -0.38 -8.89
C ARG A 68 15.19 -1.62 -9.04
N ARG A 69 16.49 -1.52 -8.70
CA ARG A 69 17.45 -2.64 -8.70
C ARG A 69 17.16 -3.69 -7.62
N GLN A 70 16.46 -3.30 -6.55
CA GLN A 70 16.09 -4.16 -5.42
C GLN A 70 14.67 -4.72 -5.56
N TRP A 71 13.98 -4.42 -6.67
CA TRP A 71 12.63 -4.91 -6.86
C TRP A 71 12.62 -6.43 -7.03
N PRO A 72 11.66 -7.12 -6.41
CA PRO A 72 11.48 -8.54 -6.63
C PRO A 72 11.17 -8.83 -8.11
N LYS A 73 11.67 -9.96 -8.58
CA LYS A 73 11.44 -10.48 -9.94
C LYS A 73 10.07 -11.14 -10.02
N LYS A 74 9.55 -11.26 -11.24
CA LYS A 74 8.36 -12.06 -11.54
C LYS A 74 8.49 -13.48 -10.96
N GLY A 75 7.42 -13.94 -10.30
CA GLY A 75 7.32 -15.23 -9.62
C GLY A 75 7.80 -15.21 -8.16
N GLN A 76 8.52 -14.17 -7.72
CA GLN A 76 8.96 -14.08 -6.33
C GLN A 76 7.83 -13.68 -5.40
N LEU A 77 7.89 -14.18 -4.17
CA LEU A 77 7.04 -13.75 -3.08
C LEU A 77 7.68 -12.56 -2.37
N MET A 78 6.87 -11.59 -1.95
CA MET A 78 7.29 -10.51 -1.09
C MET A 78 6.25 -10.23 -0.01
N HIS A 79 6.72 -9.73 1.12
CA HIS A 79 5.85 -9.28 2.20
C HIS A 79 5.82 -7.76 2.22
N ILE A 80 4.61 -7.20 2.31
CA ILE A 80 4.42 -5.76 2.46
C ILE A 80 3.46 -5.46 3.61
N ASN A 81 3.66 -4.30 4.22
CA ASN A 81 2.79 -3.75 5.24
C ASN A 81 1.98 -2.62 4.63
N TYR A 82 1.06 -2.97 3.72
CA TYR A 82 0.15 -1.99 3.11
C TYR A 82 -0.53 -1.21 4.21
N ARG A 83 -0.46 0.10 4.11
CA ARG A 83 -1.10 0.98 5.07
C ARG A 83 -1.76 2.12 4.33
N TYR A 84 -2.90 2.53 4.85
CA TYR A 84 -3.60 3.66 4.29
C TYR A 84 -4.18 4.54 5.38
N LEU A 85 -4.36 5.80 5.02
CA LEU A 85 -4.95 6.82 5.85
C LEU A 85 -6.04 7.51 5.06
N ASP A 86 -7.27 7.35 5.54
CA ASP A 86 -8.39 8.13 5.02
C ASP A 86 -8.45 9.47 5.75
N GLY A 87 -8.55 10.53 4.98
CA GLY A 87 -8.51 11.88 5.51
C GLY A 87 -9.14 12.89 4.56
N THR A 88 -9.00 14.16 4.94
CA THR A 88 -9.40 15.28 4.09
C THR A 88 -8.14 15.97 3.59
N CYS A 89 -7.83 15.82 2.31
CA CYS A 89 -6.69 16.49 1.69
C CYS A 89 -7.07 17.90 1.31
N LYS A 90 -6.10 18.81 1.47
CA LYS A 90 -6.20 20.20 1.02
C LYS A 90 -5.60 20.28 -0.39
N GLY A 91 -6.42 20.21 -1.42
CA GLY A 91 -6.02 20.50 -2.80
C GLY A 91 -6.74 21.73 -3.31
N ASP A 92 -6.02 22.64 -3.95
CA ASP A 92 -6.55 23.82 -4.66
C ASP A 92 -7.51 24.72 -3.84
N GLY A 93 -7.37 24.72 -2.51
CA GLY A 93 -8.21 25.51 -1.60
C GLY A 93 -9.53 24.86 -1.17
N HIS A 94 -9.84 23.66 -1.65
CA HIS A 94 -11.06 22.92 -1.29
C HIS A 94 -10.73 21.60 -0.57
N PRO A 95 -11.32 21.34 0.62
CA PRO A 95 -11.18 20.06 1.29
C PRO A 95 -11.89 18.96 0.49
N HIS A 96 -11.17 17.89 0.15
CA HIS A 96 -11.73 16.70 -0.48
C HIS A 96 -11.32 15.44 0.28
N GLN A 97 -12.16 14.41 0.23
CA GLN A 97 -11.81 13.11 0.80
C GLN A 97 -10.67 12.50 -0.02
N CYS A 98 -9.62 12.06 0.66
CA CYS A 98 -8.48 11.41 0.05
C CYS A 98 -8.04 10.19 0.87
N ARG A 99 -7.47 9.21 0.17
CA ARG A 99 -6.81 8.06 0.76
C ARG A 99 -5.32 8.16 0.46
N ILE A 100 -4.50 8.24 1.49
CA ILE A 100 -3.04 8.20 1.37
C ILE A 100 -2.63 6.75 1.54
N GLU A 101 -2.07 6.16 0.50
CA GLU A 101 -1.68 4.74 0.46
C GLU A 101 -0.16 4.60 0.46
N HIS A 102 0.35 3.65 1.23
CA HIS A 102 1.76 3.28 1.28
C HIS A 102 1.92 1.76 1.17
N TYR A 103 2.96 1.35 0.44
CA TYR A 103 3.30 -0.04 0.14
C TYR A 103 4.73 -0.38 0.61
N PRO A 104 5.06 -0.19 1.89
CA PRO A 104 6.38 -0.49 2.42
C PRO A 104 6.61 -2.00 2.45
N ILE A 105 7.82 -2.40 2.07
CA ILE A 105 8.27 -3.77 2.33
C ILE A 105 8.20 -4.06 3.84
N ALA A 106 7.78 -5.27 4.20
CA ALA A 106 7.87 -5.69 5.58
C ALA A 106 9.36 -5.77 5.94
N GLY A 107 9.80 -4.90 6.85
CA GLY A 107 11.16 -4.96 7.38
C GLY A 107 11.42 -6.36 7.93
N THR A 108 12.52 -6.96 7.49
CA THR A 108 13.04 -8.23 8.02
C THR A 108 13.42 -8.11 9.48
#